data_AF-A0A368FGS9-F1
#
_entry.id   AF-A0A368FGS9-F1
#
_cell.length_a   1.000
_cell.length_b   1.000
_cell.length_c   1.000
_cell.angle_alpha   90.00
_cell.angle_beta   90.00
_cell.angle_gamma   90.00
#
_symmetry.space_group_name_H-M   'P 1'
#
loop_
_entity.id
_entity.type
_entity.pdbx_description
1 polymer ?
#
loop_
_entity_poly.entity_id
_entity_poly.type
_entity_poly.pdbx_seq_one_letter_code
_entity_poly.pdbx_strand_id
1 'polypeptide(L)'
;MLLVHNGDSTKHFNCVEEDHPETPARTASIMSKLESCGIPSKCEVLLNERVATDSELEAVHERPYIQKMRRCAEMTDSELRLTEEGLNSIYLTRDTFSIASRSVGAVLEVLIFLLLLFLCSI
;
A
#
# COMPACT_ATOMS: atom_id res chain seq x y z
N MET A 1 -6.16 20.47 4.91
CA MET A 1 -5.41 19.26 5.35
C MET A 1 -5.86 18.12 4.47
N LEU A 2 -4.95 17.33 3.91
CA LEU A 2 -5.27 16.21 3.02
C LEU A 2 -5.16 14.89 3.80
N LEU A 3 -6.14 14.00 3.63
CA LEU A 3 -6.10 12.63 4.14
C LEU A 3 -6.30 11.66 2.97
N VAL A 4 -5.28 10.87 2.66
CA VAL A 4 -5.34 9.84 1.61
C VAL A 4 -5.40 8.46 2.27
N HIS A 5 -6.36 7.63 1.86
CA HIS A 5 -6.46 6.26 2.35
C HIS A 5 -6.73 5.25 1.23
N ASN A 6 -6.17 4.06 1.36
CA ASN A 6 -6.30 2.97 0.39
C ASN A 6 -7.56 2.13 0.60
N GLY A 7 -8.64 2.65 1.20
CA GLY A 7 -9.88 1.88 1.40
C GLY A 7 -9.69 0.51 2.07
N ASP A 8 -10.40 -0.49 1.56
CA ASP A 8 -10.38 -1.86 2.08
C ASP A 8 -9.08 -2.61 1.73
N SER A 9 -8.42 -3.12 2.77
CA SER A 9 -7.21 -3.96 2.70
C SER A 9 -7.38 -5.30 3.42
N THR A 10 -8.62 -5.67 3.78
CA THR A 10 -8.96 -6.87 4.57
C THR A 10 -8.47 -8.19 3.97
N LYS A 11 -8.22 -8.23 2.65
CA LYS A 11 -7.77 -9.42 1.94
C LYS A 11 -6.28 -9.70 2.03
N HIS A 12 -5.48 -8.74 2.50
CA HIS A 12 -4.04 -8.90 2.63
C HIS A 12 -3.64 -9.08 4.09
N PHE A 13 -3.57 -10.35 4.48
CA PHE A 13 -3.19 -10.77 5.82
C PHE A 13 -2.37 -12.06 5.72
N ASN A 14 -1.59 -12.35 6.75
CA ASN A 14 -0.87 -13.60 6.86
C ASN A 14 -1.85 -14.74 7.24
N CYS A 15 -2.02 -15.75 6.36
CA CYS A 15 -2.92 -16.88 6.61
C CYS A 15 -2.26 -18.06 7.35
N VAL A 16 -0.96 -17.96 7.66
CA VAL A 16 -0.19 -18.99 8.39
C VAL A 16 0.01 -18.59 9.84
N GLU A 17 0.34 -17.31 10.08
CA GLU A 17 0.55 -16.76 11.42
C GLU A 17 -0.63 -15.86 11.80
N GLU A 18 -1.59 -16.39 12.56
CA GLU A 18 -2.79 -15.65 12.99
C GLU A 18 -2.43 -14.41 13.83
N ASP A 19 -1.36 -14.49 14.63
CA ASP A 19 -0.89 -13.41 15.51
C ASP A 19 0.17 -12.49 14.85
N HIS A 20 0.25 -12.48 13.51
CA HIS A 20 1.21 -11.63 12.81
C HIS A 20 0.98 -10.14 13.16
N PRO A 21 2.03 -9.35 13.49
CA PRO A 21 1.85 -7.97 13.94
C PRO A 21 1.36 -7.03 12.83
N GLU A 22 1.58 -7.39 11.56
CA GLU A 22 1.08 -6.67 10.40
C GLU A 22 -0.23 -7.30 9.92
N THR A 23 -1.35 -6.62 10.16
CA THR A 23 -2.70 -7.06 9.79
C THR A 23 -3.53 -5.90 9.23
N PRO A 24 -4.59 -6.17 8.45
CA PRO A 24 -5.52 -5.15 7.96
C PRO A 24 -6.14 -4.29 9.07
N ALA A 25 -6.25 -4.83 10.29
CA ALA A 25 -6.78 -4.10 11.44
C ALA A 25 -5.95 -2.85 11.77
N ARG A 26 -4.67 -2.78 11.40
CA ARG A 26 -3.82 -1.61 11.65
C ARG A 26 -4.37 -0.35 10.97
N THR A 27 -4.64 -0.41 9.67
CA THR A 27 -5.15 0.74 8.91
C THR A 27 -6.62 1.02 9.24
N ALA A 28 -7.43 -0.01 9.42
CA ALA A 28 -8.83 0.12 9.83
C ALA A 28 -8.99 0.79 11.21
N SER A 29 -8.16 0.41 12.19
CA SER A 29 -8.19 1.00 13.53
C SER A 29 -7.75 2.46 13.53
N ILE A 30 -6.74 2.82 12.72
CA ILE A 30 -6.32 4.22 12.54
C ILE A 30 -7.48 5.03 11.94
N MET A 31 -8.12 4.53 10.87
CA MET A 31 -9.23 5.25 10.24
C MET A 31 -10.42 5.41 11.20
N SER A 32 -10.81 4.34 11.90
CA SER A 32 -11.86 4.38 12.92
C SER A 32 -11.54 5.38 14.03
N LYS A 33 -10.27 5.46 14.46
CA LYS A 33 -9.85 6.45 15.45
C LYS A 33 -9.97 7.87 14.91
N LEU A 34 -9.53 8.12 13.68
CA LEU A 34 -9.65 9.43 13.02
C LEU A 34 -11.12 9.86 12.88
N GLU A 35 -11.99 8.93 12.47
CA GLU A 35 -13.44 9.14 12.40
C GLU A 35 -14.04 9.48 13.77
N SER A 36 -13.70 8.72 14.81
CA SER A 36 -14.17 8.99 16.18
C SER A 36 -13.75 10.36 16.72
N CYS A 37 -12.64 10.90 16.21
CA CYS A 37 -12.12 12.22 16.56
C CYS A 37 -12.65 13.34 15.64
N GLY A 38 -13.48 13.01 14.65
CA GLY A 38 -14.00 13.98 13.67
C GLY A 38 -12.90 14.64 12.84
N ILE A 39 -11.80 13.92 12.56
CA ILE A 39 -10.72 14.42 11.71
C ILE A 39 -11.11 14.44 10.24
N PRO A 40 -11.77 13.42 9.66
CA PRO A 40 -12.13 13.41 8.24
C PRO A 40 -12.97 14.62 7.81
N SER A 41 -13.85 15.15 8.67
CA SER A 41 -14.66 16.34 8.37
C SER A 41 -13.85 17.65 8.27
N LYS A 42 -12.58 17.63 8.69
CA LYS A 42 -11.63 18.76 8.61
C LYS A 42 -10.60 18.57 7.50
N CYS A 43 -10.68 17.46 6.75
CA CYS A 43 -9.77 17.11 5.69
C CYS A 43 -10.47 17.12 4.34
N GLU A 44 -9.70 17.39 3.28
CA GLU A 44 -10.00 16.82 1.98
C GLU A 44 -9.63 15.34 2.05
N VAL A 45 -10.62 14.46 1.89
CA VAL A 45 -10.44 13.01 2.02
C VAL A 45 -10.43 12.40 0.63
N LEU A 46 -9.33 11.73 0.29
CA LEU A 46 -9.15 11.08 -0.99
C LEU A 46 -9.07 9.56 -0.79
N LEU A 47 -9.98 8.85 -1.44
CA LEU A 47 -9.85 7.41 -1.63
C LEU A 47 -8.82 7.19 -2.74
N ASN A 48 -7.70 6.55 -2.41
CA ASN A 48 -6.64 6.37 -3.38
C ASN A 48 -6.94 5.22 -4.36
N GLU A 49 -7.01 5.57 -5.64
CA GLU A 49 -7.12 4.64 -6.76
C GLU A 49 -5.83 4.56 -7.58
N ARG A 50 -4.86 5.44 -7.32
CA ARG A 50 -3.60 5.52 -8.06
C ARG A 50 -2.72 4.32 -7.74
N VAL A 51 -2.27 3.66 -8.80
CA VAL A 51 -1.27 2.58 -8.75
C VAL A 51 0.03 3.14 -9.32
N ALA A 52 1.14 2.92 -8.61
CA ALA A 52 2.45 3.33 -9.09
C ALA A 52 2.79 2.65 -10.43
N THR A 53 3.35 3.42 -11.36
CA THR A 53 3.77 2.90 -12.66
C THR A 53 5.10 2.15 -12.55
N ASP A 54 5.43 1.30 -13.54
CA ASP A 54 6.74 0.63 -13.57
C ASP A 54 7.89 1.64 -13.54
N SER A 55 7.79 2.75 -14.28
CA SER A 55 8.81 3.80 -14.26
C SER A 55 9.00 4.46 -12.89
N GLU A 56 7.91 4.63 -12.13
CA GLU A 56 7.97 5.17 -10.77
C GLU A 56 8.61 4.19 -9.79
N LEU A 57 8.32 2.90 -9.93
CA LEU A 57 8.96 1.86 -9.14
C LEU A 57 10.43 1.69 -9.53
N GLU A 58 10.75 1.80 -10.81
CA GLU A 58 12.10 1.74 -11.37
C GLU A 58 13.01 2.89 -10.91
N ALA A 59 12.45 3.96 -10.34
CA ALA A 59 13.23 5.04 -9.73
C ALA A 59 14.05 4.57 -8.52
N VAL A 60 13.65 3.48 -7.85
CA VAL A 60 14.33 2.94 -6.65
C VAL A 60 14.50 1.42 -6.63
N HIS A 61 13.82 0.69 -7.52
CA HIS A 61 13.90 -0.76 -7.63
C HIS A 61 14.35 -1.22 -9.01
N GLU A 62 15.14 -2.27 -9.09
CA GLU A 62 15.50 -2.84 -10.38
C GLU A 62 14.31 -3.61 -11.00
N ARG A 63 14.19 -3.53 -12.33
CA ARG A 63 13.13 -4.21 -13.09
C ARG A 63 12.97 -5.71 -12.78
N PRO A 64 14.04 -6.51 -12.61
CA PRO A 64 13.90 -7.92 -12.22
C PRO A 64 13.18 -8.12 -10.88
N TYR A 65 13.40 -7.23 -9.91
CA TYR A 65 12.72 -7.29 -8.62
C TYR A 65 11.23 -6.94 -8.75
N ILE A 66 10.90 -5.90 -9.51
CA ILE A 66 9.50 -5.52 -9.77
C ILE A 66 8.74 -6.67 -10.41
N GLN A 67 9.34 -7.33 -11.40
CA GLN A 67 8.74 -8.50 -12.05
C GLN A 67 8.61 -9.70 -11.10
N LYS A 68 9.60 -9.95 -10.24
CA LYS A 68 9.52 -10.99 -9.20
C LYS A 68 8.32 -10.75 -8.28
N MET A 69 8.15 -9.52 -7.78
CA MET A 69 7.04 -9.18 -6.89
C MET A 69 5.68 -9.25 -7.60
N ARG A 70 5.60 -8.78 -8.85
CA ARG A 70 4.38 -8.84 -9.67
C ARG A 70 3.86 -10.26 -9.87
N ARG A 71 4.77 -11.23 -10.03
CA ARG A 71 4.42 -12.65 -10.19
C ARG A 71 3.77 -13.29 -8.94
N CYS A 72 3.85 -12.65 -7.77
CA CYS A 72 3.16 -13.13 -6.57
C CYS A 72 1.65 -13.33 -6.80
N ALA A 73 1.03 -12.54 -7.69
CA ALA A 73 -0.39 -12.67 -8.02
C ALA A 73 -0.77 -14.01 -8.65
N GLU A 74 0.18 -14.66 -9.31
CA GLU A 74 0.00 -15.93 -10.04
C GLU A 74 0.54 -17.14 -9.26
N MET A 75 1.19 -16.91 -8.12
CA MET A 75 1.82 -17.96 -7.31
C MET A 75 0.80 -18.70 -6.43
N THR A 76 1.04 -19.99 -6.28
CA THR A 76 0.44 -20.82 -5.23
C THR A 76 0.96 -20.41 -3.86
N ASP A 77 0.26 -20.81 -2.80
CA ASP A 77 0.66 -20.46 -1.44
C ASP A 77 2.04 -21.04 -1.10
N SER A 78 2.33 -22.26 -1.56
CA SER A 78 3.65 -22.88 -1.39
C SER A 78 4.77 -22.09 -2.10
N GLU A 79 4.52 -21.59 -3.31
CA GLU A 79 5.50 -20.76 -4.04
C GLU A 79 5.73 -19.40 -3.36
N LEU A 80 4.69 -18.83 -2.74
CA LEU A 80 4.81 -17.62 -1.94
C LEU A 80 5.70 -17.87 -0.71
N ARG A 81 5.49 -18.98 0.02
CA ARG A 81 6.34 -19.34 1.18
C ARG A 81 7.79 -19.59 0.79
N LEU A 82 8.05 -20.29 -0.32
CA LEU A 82 9.41 -20.45 -0.84
C LEU A 82 10.05 -19.11 -1.22
N THR A 83 9.25 -18.15 -1.70
CA THR A 83 9.73 -16.80 -2.02
C THR A 83 10.06 -16.00 -0.74
N GLU A 84 9.29 -16.19 0.33
CA GLU A 84 9.53 -15.58 1.65
C GLU A 84 10.80 -16.09 2.32
N GLU A 85 11.15 -17.38 2.19
CA GLU A 85 12.38 -17.95 2.77
C GLU A 85 13.65 -17.20 2.35
N GLY A 86 13.65 -16.58 1.17
CA GLY A 86 14.75 -15.77 0.66
C GLY A 86 14.79 -14.32 1.19
N LEU A 87 13.87 -13.94 2.07
CA LEU A 87 13.65 -12.57 2.56
C LEU A 87 13.46 -12.59 4.09
N ASN A 88 13.86 -11.52 4.78
CA ASN A 88 13.81 -11.49 6.24
C ASN A 88 12.50 -10.84 6.74
N SER A 89 11.77 -11.56 7.58
CA SER A 89 10.58 -11.05 8.29
C SER A 89 9.51 -10.43 7.38
N ILE A 90 9.13 -11.17 6.34
CA ILE A 90 8.04 -10.77 5.44
C ILE A 90 6.99 -11.89 5.33
N TYR A 91 5.78 -11.52 4.89
CA TYR A 91 4.81 -12.44 4.34
C TYR A 91 4.34 -11.90 2.98
N LEU A 92 3.92 -12.81 2.11
CA LEU A 92 3.41 -12.53 0.78
C LEU A 92 2.04 -13.18 0.62
N THR A 93 1.16 -12.41 0.00
CA THR A 93 -0.11 -12.88 -0.58
C THR A 93 -0.15 -12.56 -2.07
N ARG A 94 -1.12 -13.11 -2.78
CA ARG A 94 -1.38 -12.79 -4.20
C ARG A 94 -1.68 -11.31 -4.43
N ASP A 95 -2.14 -10.60 -3.41
CA ASP A 95 -2.48 -9.17 -3.48
C ASP A 95 -1.30 -8.24 -3.13
N THR A 96 -0.17 -8.78 -2.66
CA THR A 96 0.97 -7.99 -2.15
C THR A 96 1.41 -6.92 -3.14
N PHE A 97 1.65 -7.30 -4.39
CA PHE A 97 2.14 -6.36 -5.39
C PHE A 97 1.13 -5.26 -5.71
N SER A 98 -0.16 -5.62 -5.78
CA SER A 98 -1.25 -4.68 -6.04
C SER A 98 -1.36 -3.65 -4.91
N ILE A 99 -1.36 -4.10 -3.66
CA ILE A 99 -1.49 -3.24 -2.49
C ILE A 99 -0.24 -2.40 -2.27
N ALA A 100 0.95 -2.96 -2.46
CA ALA A 100 2.20 -2.21 -2.37
C ALA A 100 2.25 -1.11 -3.45
N SER A 101 1.91 -1.43 -4.70
CA SER A 101 1.88 -0.46 -5.80
C SER A 101 0.85 0.64 -5.58
N ARG A 102 -0.33 0.31 -5.02
CA ARG A 102 -1.34 1.30 -4.64
C ARG A 102 -0.87 2.16 -3.47
N SER A 103 -0.14 1.58 -2.51
CA SER A 103 0.44 2.32 -1.39
C SER A 103 1.50 3.33 -1.82
N VAL A 104 2.37 2.96 -2.77
CA VAL A 104 3.30 3.91 -3.40
C VAL A 104 2.53 5.00 -4.16
N GLY A 105 1.47 4.59 -4.89
CA GLY A 105 0.59 5.51 -5.59
C GLY A 105 -0.03 6.58 -4.69
N ALA A 106 -0.49 6.20 -3.49
CA ALA A 106 -1.05 7.14 -2.50
C ALA A 106 -0.04 8.20 -2.07
N VAL A 107 1.21 7.81 -1.81
CA VAL A 107 2.27 8.76 -1.40
C VAL A 107 2.58 9.74 -2.52
N LEU A 108 2.64 9.27 -3.76
CA LEU A 108 2.86 10.11 -4.93
C LEU A 108 1.70 11.09 -5.15
N GLU A 109 0.45 10.67 -4.91
CA GLU A 109 -0.72 11.54 -5.01
C GLU A 109 -0.66 12.70 -4.00
N VAL A 110 -0.25 12.42 -2.75
CA VAL A 110 -0.01 13.45 -1.73
C VAL A 110 1.04 14.47 -2.20
N LEU A 111 2.14 13.99 -2.79
CA LEU A 111 3.21 14.86 -3.29
C LEU A 111 2.76 15.72 -4.47
N ILE A 112 2.04 15.15 -5.44
CA ILE A 112 1.49 15.87 -6.58
C ILE A 112 0.54 16.96 -6.10
N PHE A 113 -0.38 16.62 -5.19
CA PHE A 113 -1.33 17.58 -4.63
C PHE A 113 -0.61 18.73 -3.91
N LEU A 114 0.41 18.42 -3.09
CA LEU A 114 1.19 19.44 -2.39
C LEU A 114 1.94 20.37 -3.35
N LEU A 115 2.56 19.81 -4.41
CA LEU A 115 3.28 20.59 -5.42
C LEU A 115 2.34 21.49 -6.23
N LEU A 116 1.16 20.99 -6.61
CA LEU A 116 0.15 21.79 -7.31
C LEU A 116 -0.34 22.95 -6.45
N LEU A 117 -0.62 22.72 -5.16
CA LEU A 117 -0.98 23.80 -4.25
C LEU A 117 0.12 24.87 -4.15
N PHE A 118 1.39 24.45 -4.11
CA PHE A 118 2.51 25.38 -4.06
C PHE A 118 2.63 26.21 -5.35
N LEU A 119 2.54 25.57 -6.51
CA LEU A 119 2.64 26.25 -7.81
C LEU A 119 1.45 27.16 -8.11
N CYS A 120 0.24 26.81 -7.68
CA CYS A 120 -0.95 27.66 -7.85
C CYS A 120 -1.02 28.82 -6.84
N SER A 121 -0.18 28.81 -5.80
CA SER A 121 -0.12 29.88 -4.80
C SER A 121 0.97 30.93 -5.09
N ILE A 122 1.71 30.78 -6.19
CA ILE A 122 2.72 31.72 -6.71
C ILE A 122 2.15 32.41 -7.94
#